data_AF-A0A9X6QAL5-F1
#
_entry.id   AF-A0A9X6QAL5-F1
#
_cell.length_a   1.000
_cell.length_b   1.000
_cell.length_c   1.000
_cell.angle_alpha   90.00
_cell.angle_beta   90.00
_cell.angle_gamma   90.00
#
_symmetry.space_group_name_H-M   'P 1'
#
loop_
_entity.id
_entity.type
_entity.pdbx_description
1 polymer ?
#
loop_
_entity_poly.entity_id
_entity_poly.type
_entity_poly.pdbx_seq_one_letter_code
_entity_poly.pdbx_strand_id
1 'polypeptide(L)'
;MEEKKMIEVFRFKTLTGQVPEANDKFRDIYSAVQYQYEKDYQVVILVPEDEVQLYQEFVRNCTELLERLEKENSVLARKLAHKYNFRLR
;
A
#
# COMPACT_ATOMS: atom_id res chain seq x y z
N MET A 1 0.84 24.52 10.20
CA MET A 1 0.86 23.38 9.27
C MET A 1 1.67 22.31 9.95
N GLU A 2 1.03 21.24 10.41
CA GLU A 2 1.75 20.14 11.07
C GLU A 2 2.69 19.49 10.06
N GLU A 3 3.97 19.40 10.40
CA GLU A 3 4.95 18.65 9.61
C GLU A 3 4.55 17.18 9.65
N LYS A 4 3.86 16.71 8.61
CA LYS A 4 3.53 15.29 8.48
C LYS A 4 4.81 14.49 8.36
N LYS A 5 5.02 13.56 9.28
CA LYS A 5 6.17 12.66 9.26
C LYS A 5 6.06 11.76 8.03
N MET A 6 7.04 11.86 7.15
CA MET A 6 7.15 11.04 5.94
C MET A 6 7.88 9.75 6.28
N ILE A 7 7.34 8.61 5.85
CA ILE A 7 7.94 7.29 6.06
C ILE A 7 8.20 6.58 4.74
N GLU A 8 9.25 5.78 4.71
CA GLU A 8 9.58 4.90 3.60
C GLU A 8 8.61 3.72 3.56
N VAL A 9 7.83 3.64 2.48
CA VAL A 9 6.91 2.51 2.23
C VAL A 9 7.44 1.53 1.21
N PHE A 10 8.32 1.97 0.31
CA PHE A 10 8.82 1.12 -0.75
C PHE A 10 10.17 1.58 -1.25
N ARG A 11 11.05 0.63 -1.54
CA ARG A 11 12.38 0.87 -2.12
C ARG A 11 12.60 -0.09 -3.26
N PHE A 12 12.96 0.42 -4.42
CA PHE A 12 13.26 -0.41 -5.59
C PHE A 12 14.41 0.16 -6.40
N LYS A 13 15.12 -0.73 -7.10
CA LYS A 13 16.22 -0.36 -7.98
C LYS A 13 15.69 -0.20 -9.40
N THR A 14 15.97 0.93 -10.00
CA THR A 14 15.64 1.23 -11.40
C THR A 14 16.86 1.02 -12.28
N LEU A 15 16.65 0.70 -13.56
CA LEU A 15 17.75 0.58 -14.54
C LEU A 15 18.24 1.96 -15.02
N THR A 16 17.37 2.97 -14.95
CA THR A 16 17.59 4.31 -15.52
C THR A 16 17.66 5.43 -14.48
N GLY A 17 17.42 5.15 -13.20
CA GLY A 17 17.34 6.18 -12.16
C GLY A 17 16.02 6.96 -12.18
N GLN A 18 15.03 6.51 -12.94
CA GLN A 18 13.72 7.14 -13.06
C GLN A 18 12.60 6.17 -12.66
N VAL A 19 11.56 6.70 -12.03
CA VAL A 19 10.32 5.96 -11.75
C VAL A 19 9.50 5.94 -13.02
N PRO A 20 9.11 4.77 -13.56
CA PRO A 20 8.17 4.73 -14.66
C PRO A 20 6.82 5.29 -14.18
N GLU A 21 6.40 6.45 -14.69
CA GLU A 21 5.10 7.08 -14.38
C GLU A 21 3.93 6.11 -14.63
N ALA A 22 4.10 5.14 -15.54
CA ALA A 22 3.13 4.12 -15.89
C ALA A 22 2.80 3.12 -14.76
N ASN A 23 3.49 3.16 -13.62
CA ASN A 23 3.33 2.19 -12.53
C ASN A 23 3.02 2.84 -11.17
N ASP A 24 2.50 4.06 -11.19
CA ASP A 24 2.39 4.91 -10.00
C ASP A 24 1.18 4.61 -9.11
N LYS A 25 1.00 3.32 -8.77
CA LYS A 25 -0.07 2.80 -7.90
C LYS A 25 -0.08 3.45 -6.52
N PHE A 26 1.01 4.08 -6.11
CA PHE A 26 1.12 4.76 -4.83
C PHE A 26 0.33 6.07 -4.82
N ARG A 27 0.22 6.78 -5.96
CA ARG A 27 -0.65 7.98 -6.07
C ARG A 27 -2.13 7.64 -6.07
N ASP A 28 -2.50 6.42 -6.45
CA ASP A 28 -3.89 5.96 -6.36
C ASP A 28 -4.31 5.70 -4.90
N ILE A 29 -3.35 5.47 -4.01
CA ILE A 29 -3.57 5.08 -2.60
C ILE A 29 -3.32 6.26 -1.66
N TYR A 30 -2.27 7.05 -1.91
CA TYR A 30 -1.78 8.10 -1.03
C TYR A 30 -1.90 9.47 -1.69
N SER A 31 -2.29 10.48 -0.89
CA SER A 31 -2.53 11.83 -1.40
C SER A 31 -1.25 12.61 -1.64
N ALA A 32 -0.19 12.32 -0.88
CA ALA A 32 1.12 12.96 -0.98
C ALA A 32 2.21 11.90 -1.13
N VAL A 33 2.66 11.67 -2.36
CA VAL A 33 3.78 10.74 -2.65
C VAL A 33 5.02 11.55 -3.02
N GLN A 34 6.13 11.30 -2.31
CA GLN A 34 7.43 11.86 -2.61
C GLN A 34 8.39 10.75 -3.05
N TYR A 35 9.15 11.00 -4.12
CA TYR A 35 10.19 10.07 -4.59
C TYR A 35 11.55 10.65 -4.24
N GLN A 36 12.32 9.89 -3.48
CA GLN A 36 13.72 10.17 -3.22
C GLN A 36 14.60 9.28 -4.09
N TYR A 37 15.42 9.92 -4.93
CA TYR A 37 16.38 9.24 -5.78
C TYR A 37 17.70 9.13 -5.02
N GLU A 38 18.05 7.92 -4.63
CA GLU A 38 19.32 7.59 -3.99
C GLU A 38 20.40 7.23 -5.03
N LYS A 39 21.65 7.13 -4.58
CA LYS A 39 22.76 6.63 -5.40
C LYS A 39 22.49 5.18 -5.83
N ASP A 40 23.18 4.72 -6.87
CA ASP A 40 23.01 3.37 -7.45
C ASP A 40 21.63 3.08 -8.08
N TYR A 41 20.97 4.13 -8.57
CA TYR A 41 19.66 4.03 -9.23
C TYR A 41 18.54 3.50 -8.32
N GLN A 42 18.69 3.67 -7.01
CA GLN A 42 17.65 3.33 -6.05
C GLN A 42 16.62 4.46 -5.97
N VAL A 43 15.35 4.08 -5.89
CA VAL A 43 14.26 5.01 -5.62
C VAL A 43 13.53 4.58 -4.37
N VAL A 44 13.37 5.53 -3.45
CA VAL A 44 12.62 5.40 -2.21
C VAL A 44 11.31 6.17 -2.36
N ILE A 45 10.20 5.54 -2.01
CA ILE A 45 8.88 6.15 -1.98
C ILE A 45 8.58 6.53 -0.55
N LEU A 46 8.40 7.84 -0.34
CA LEU A 46 8.01 8.42 0.93
C LEU A 46 6.55 8.88 0.87
N VAL A 47 5.79 8.51 1.90
CA VAL A 47 4.40 8.94 2.07
C VAL A 47 4.14 9.32 3.53
N PRO A 48 3.10 10.13 3.81
CA PRO A 48 2.74 10.49 5.16
C PRO A 48 2.41 9.27 6.04
N GLU A 49 2.96 9.23 7.25
CA GLU A 49 2.76 8.14 8.20
C GLU A 49 1.28 7.95 8.59
N ASP A 50 0.52 9.04 8.69
CA ASP A 50 -0.91 9.02 8.99
C ASP A 50 -1.70 8.25 7.92
N GLU A 51 -1.38 8.46 6.64
CA GLU A 51 -2.06 7.75 5.55
C GLU A 51 -1.71 6.27 5.52
N VAL A 52 -0.46 5.92 5.84
CA VAL A 52 -0.05 4.52 5.94
C VAL A 52 -0.75 3.82 7.10
N GLN A 53 -0.88 4.48 8.25
CA GLN A 53 -1.62 3.95 9.40
C GLN A 53 -3.10 3.75 9.05
N LEU A 54 -3.73 4.73 8.40
CA LEU A 54 -5.12 4.63 7.94
C LEU A 54 -5.31 3.48 6.94
N TYR A 55 -4.38 3.32 5.99
CA TYR A 55 -4.43 2.22 5.03
C TYR A 55 -4.28 0.86 5.73
N GLN A 56 -3.34 0.72 6.66
CA GLN A 56 -3.16 -0.50 7.44
C GLN A 56 -4.41 -0.84 8.27
N GLU A 57 -5.03 0.16 8.89
CA GLU A 57 -6.27 -0.02 9.64
C GLU A 57 -7.44 -0.44 8.73
N PHE A 58 -7.57 0.19 7.56
CA PHE A 58 -8.56 -0.22 6.56
C PHE A 58 -8.37 -1.68 6.12
N VAL A 59 -7.13 -2.09 5.84
CA VAL A 59 -6.80 -3.47 5.45
C VAL A 59 -7.14 -4.45 6.57
N ARG A 60 -6.80 -4.10 7.82
CA ARG A 60 -7.13 -4.91 9.01
C ARG A 60 -8.64 -5.09 9.14
N ASN A 61 -9.40 -4.00 9.10
CA ASN A 61 -10.86 -4.04 9.22
C ASN A 61 -11.51 -4.85 8.09
N CYS A 62 -11.04 -4.71 6.85
CA CYS A 62 -11.50 -5.53 5.73
C CYS A 62 -11.20 -7.02 5.93
N THR A 63 -10.02 -7.34 6.44
CA THR A 63 -9.61 -8.72 6.73
C THR A 63 -10.49 -9.33 7.82
N GLU A 64 -10.73 -8.61 8.93
CA GLU A 64 -11.62 -9.05 10.00
C GLU A 64 -13.06 -9.29 9.52
N LEU A 65 -13.59 -8.42 8.64
CA LEU A 65 -14.91 -8.61 8.03
C LEU A 65 -14.96 -9.86 7.16
N LEU A 66 -13.92 -10.10 6.36
CA LEU A 66 -13.83 -11.29 5.51
C LEU A 66 -13.68 -12.57 6.34
N GLU A 67 -12.93 -12.55 7.44
CA GLU A 67 -12.82 -13.69 8.37
C GLU A 67 -14.16 -14.00 9.06
N ARG A 68 -14.93 -12.97 9.43
CA ARG A 68 -16.30 -13.17 9.93
C ARG A 68 -17.20 -13.76 8.86
N LEU A 69 -17.11 -13.25 7.64
CA LEU A 69 -17.88 -13.77 6.51
C LEU A 69 -17.47 -15.20 6.14
N GLU A 70 -16.20 -15.58 6.32
CA GLU A 70 -15.73 -16.95 6.06
C GLU A 70 -16.41 -17.97 6.98
N LYS A 71 -16.78 -17.59 8.21
CA LYS A 71 -17.54 -18.44 9.14
C LYS A 71 -18.96 -18.75 8.64
N GLU A 72 -19.54 -17.86 7.85
CA GLU A 72 -20.89 -18.02 7.28
C GLU A 72 -20.86 -18.58 5.86
N ASN A 73 -19.93 -18.10 5.03
CA ASN A 73 -19.77 -18.48 3.63
C ASN A 73 -18.30 -18.36 3.18
N SER A 74 -17.55 -19.45 3.36
CA SER A 74 -16.12 -19.52 3.03
C SER A 74 -15.80 -19.30 1.56
N VAL A 75 -16.67 -19.74 0.65
CA VAL A 75 -16.47 -19.58 -0.80
C VAL A 75 -16.53 -18.10 -1.18
N LEU A 76 -17.51 -17.36 -0.65
CA LEU A 76 -17.69 -15.95 -0.95
C LEU A 76 -16.57 -15.11 -0.32
N ALA A 77 -16.18 -15.39 0.92
CA ALA A 77 -15.06 -14.73 1.58
C ALA A 77 -13.75 -14.89 0.79
N ARG A 78 -13.41 -16.11 0.38
CA ARG A 78 -12.18 -16.38 -0.39
C ARG A 78 -12.19 -15.75 -1.77
N LYS A 79 -13.35 -15.72 -2.45
CA LYS A 79 -13.48 -15.01 -3.74
C LYS A 79 -13.25 -13.50 -3.59
N LEU A 80 -13.82 -12.89 -2.56
CA LEU A 80 -13.62 -11.46 -2.28
C LEU A 80 -12.17 -11.16 -1.89
N ALA A 81 -11.58 -11.98 -1.02
CA ALA A 81 -10.19 -11.84 -0.62
C ALA A 81 -9.25 -11.93 -1.83
N HIS A 82 -9.46 -12.91 -2.70
CA HIS A 82 -8.67 -13.06 -3.92
C HIS A 82 -8.83 -11.87 -4.88
N LYS A 83 -10.07 -11.42 -5.12
CA LYS A 83 -10.35 -10.30 -6.04
C LYS A 83 -9.65 -9.00 -5.63
N TYR A 84 -9.56 -8.74 -4.32
CA TYR A 84 -8.99 -7.51 -3.77
C TYR A 84 -7.61 -7.70 -3.14
N ASN A 85 -6.95 -8.84 -3.38
CA ASN A 85 -5.62 -9.17 -2.86
C ASN A 85 -5.49 -9.11 -1.32
N PHE A 86 -6.56 -9.39 -0.58
CA PHE A 86 -6.48 -9.61 0.86
C PHE A 86 -5.98 -11.03 1.15
N ARG A 87 -5.13 -11.18 2.17
CA ARG A 87 -4.72 -12.49 2.69
C ARG A 87 -5.56 -12.83 3.91
N LEU A 88 -6.40 -13.86 3.78
CA LEU A 88 -7.06 -14.52 4.90
C LEU A 88 -6.09 -15.56 5.51
N ARG A 89 -6.11 -15.70 6.84
CA ARG A 89 -5.28 -16.66 7.57
C ARG A 89 -5.99 -17.99 7.80
#